data_AF-A0A5K1DPH5-F1
#
_entry.id   AF-A0A5K1DPH5-F1
#
_cell.length_a   1.000
_cell.length_b   1.000
_cell.length_c   1.000
_cell.angle_alpha   90.00
_cell.angle_beta   90.00
_cell.angle_gamma   90.00
#
_symmetry.space_group_name_H-M   'P 1'
#
loop_
_entity.id
_entity.type
_entity.pdbx_description
1 polymer ?
#
loop_
_entity_poly.entity_id
_entity_poly.type
_entity_poly.pdbx_seq_one_letter_code
_entity_poly.pdbx_strand_id
1 'polypeptide(L)' 'NSPLGNLYRLPPPEIRQIVDAPPLPALSFSPQRDKILFLKRRALPPLSELARPEEKLAGMRIDGKCNTRSR' A
#
# COMPACT_ATOMS: atom_id res chain seq x y z
N ASN A 1 17.43 22.95 25.38
CA ASN A 1 17.80 22.72 23.96
C ASN A 1 17.27 21.37 23.50
N SER A 2 16.19 21.35 22.72
CA SER A 2 15.89 20.21 21.83
C SER A 2 15.18 20.72 20.58
N PRO A 3 15.91 21.10 19.51
CA PRO A 3 15.30 21.53 18.27
C PRO A 3 15.29 20.34 17.30
N LEU A 4 14.30 19.45 17.40
CA LEU A 4 13.96 18.54 16.31
C LEU A 4 12.44 18.34 16.30
N GLY A 5 11.77 19.03 15.37
CA GLY A 5 10.34 18.88 15.12
C GLY A 5 9.99 17.40 14.87
N ASN A 6 8.83 16.98 15.37
CA ASN A 6 8.34 15.61 15.42
C ASN A 6 8.78 14.73 14.23
N LEU A 7 9.73 13.82 14.49
CA LEU A 7 10.00 12.65 13.65
C LEU A 7 8.72 11.81 13.48
N TYR A 8 8.66 11.00 12.41
CA TYR A 8 7.55 10.08 12.16
C TYR A 8 7.23 9.28 13.42
N ARG A 9 5.96 9.35 13.86
CA ARG A 9 5.47 8.65 15.04
C ARG A 9 4.58 7.51 14.61
N LEU A 10 4.78 6.36 15.23
CA LEU A 10 3.85 5.24 15.08
C LEU A 10 2.57 5.51 15.86
N PRO A 11 1.41 5.05 15.35
CA PRO A 11 0.17 5.09 16.11
C PRO A 11 0.23 4.12 17.31
N PRO A 12 -0.72 4.22 18.27
CA PRO A 12 -0.87 3.25 19.33
C PRO A 12 -0.93 1.80 18.81
N PRO A 13 -0.40 0.82 19.57
CA PRO A 13 -0.30 -0.57 19.12
C PRO A 13 -1.62 -1.17 18.65
N GLU A 14 -2.73 -0.84 19.28
CA GLU A 14 -4.05 -1.39 19.00
C GLU A 14 -4.53 -1.00 17.59
N ILE A 15 -4.35 0.28 17.24
CA ILE A 15 -4.68 0.80 15.91
C ILE A 15 -3.76 0.17 14.86
N ARG A 16 -2.47 0.05 15.18
CA ARG A 16 -1.50 -0.57 14.28
C ARG A 16 -1.86 -2.02 13.99
N GLN A 17 -2.24 -2.80 15.00
CA GLN A 17 -2.63 -4.20 14.84
C GLN A 17 -3.86 -4.36 13.94
N ILE A 18 -4.85 -3.47 14.05
CA ILE A 18 -6.04 -3.49 13.19
C ILE A 18 -5.66 -3.19 11.73
N VAL A 19 -4.84 -2.16 11.51
CA VAL A 19 -4.50 -1.68 10.17
C VAL A 19 -3.51 -2.60 9.45
N ASP A 20 -2.50 -3.11 10.18
CA ASP A 20 -1.46 -3.99 9.64
C ASP A 20 -1.92 -5.46 9.56
N ALA A 21 -3.16 -5.77 10.01
CA ALA A 21 -3.71 -7.11 9.93
C ALA A 21 -3.73 -7.61 8.48
N PRO A 22 -3.30 -8.86 8.22
CA PRO A 22 -3.35 -9.40 6.86
C PRO A 22 -4.81 -9.51 6.40
N PRO A 23 -5.15 -9.00 5.20
CA PRO A 23 -6.50 -9.13 4.68
C PRO A 23 -6.77 -10.58 4.30
N LEU A 24 -8.04 -10.96 4.28
CA LEU A 24 -8.43 -12.26 3.75
C LEU A 24 -7.98 -12.37 2.27
N PRO A 25 -7.41 -13.51 1.86
CA PRO A 25 -7.01 -13.70 0.48
C PRO A 25 -8.24 -13.65 -0.43
N ALA A 26 -8.11 -13.02 -1.59
CA ALA A 26 -9.16 -13.08 -2.60
C ALA A 26 -9.15 -14.48 -3.24
N LEU A 27 -10.33 -15.07 -3.40
CA LEU A 27 -10.48 -16.37 -4.06
C LEU A 27 -10.80 -16.16 -5.54
N SER A 28 -10.09 -16.88 -6.39
CA SER A 28 -10.42 -17.00 -7.80
C SER A 28 -10.68 -18.45 -8.14
N PHE A 29 -11.81 -18.72 -8.80
CA PHE A 29 -12.24 -20.06 -9.16
C PHE A 29 -11.98 -20.29 -10.65
N SER A 30 -11.56 -21.50 -11.03
CA SER A 30 -11.54 -21.90 -12.44
C SER A 30 -12.96 -21.83 -13.02
N PRO A 31 -13.12 -21.65 -14.34
CA PRO A 31 -14.44 -21.66 -14.98
C PRO A 31 -15.23 -22.95 -14.69
N GLN A 32 -14.53 -24.08 -14.58
CA GLN A 32 -15.09 -25.40 -14.27
C GLN A 32 -15.31 -25.62 -12.75
N ARG A 33 -14.88 -24.69 -11.89
CA ARG A 33 -14.98 -24.75 -10.41
C ARG A 33 -14.26 -25.94 -9.75
N ASP A 34 -13.29 -26.52 -10.45
CA ASP A 34 -12.45 -27.63 -9.95
C ASP A 34 -11.15 -27.16 -9.29
N LYS A 35 -10.80 -25.87 -9.42
CA LYS A 35 -9.58 -25.29 -8.84
C LYS A 35 -9.88 -23.94 -8.19
N ILE A 36 -9.13 -23.66 -7.12
CA ILE A 36 -9.19 -22.40 -6.38
C ILE A 36 -7.78 -21.83 -6.29
N LEU A 37 -7.63 -20.56 -6.64
CA LEU A 37 -6.42 -19.78 -6.41
C LEU A 37 -6.64 -18.81 -5.25
N PHE A 38 -5.77 -18.90 -4.24
CA PHE A 38 -5.71 -17.97 -3.11
C PHE A 38 -4.79 -16.81 -3.44
N LEU A 39 -5.35 -15.66 -3.77
CA LEU A 39 -4.60 -14.45 -4.09
C LEU A 39 -4.32 -13.65 -2.82
N LYS A 40 -3.10 -13.79 -2.31
CA LYS A 40 -2.61 -12.95 -1.20
C LYS A 40 -2.25 -11.55 -1.73
N ARG A 41 -2.76 -10.51 -1.06
CA ARG A 41 -2.50 -9.11 -1.39
C ARG A 41 -2.10 -8.36 -0.12
N ARG A 42 -1.32 -7.29 -0.25
CA ARG A 42 -1.02 -6.39 0.87
C ARG A 42 -2.21 -5.47 1.12
N ALA A 43 -2.51 -5.18 2.39
CA ALA A 43 -3.57 -4.25 2.75
C ALA A 43 -3.22 -2.79 2.39
N LEU A 44 -1.97 -2.41 2.62
CA LEU A 44 -1.47 -1.05 2.37
C LEU A 44 -0.13 -1.11 1.61
N PRO A 45 0.15 -0.10 0.75
CA PRO A 45 1.47 0.07 0.17
C PRO A 45 2.50 0.40 1.25
N PRO A 46 3.75 -0.04 1.11
CA PRO A 46 4.80 0.32 2.06
C PRO A 46 5.11 1.82 1.99
N LEU A 47 5.62 2.37 3.09
CA LEU A 47 6.00 3.79 3.15
C LEU A 47 7.01 4.17 2.06
N SER A 48 7.91 3.24 1.68
CA SER A 48 8.88 3.46 0.61
C SER A 48 8.25 3.64 -0.77
N GLU A 49 7.06 3.10 -1.00
CA GLU A 49 6.29 3.31 -2.24
C GLU A 49 5.60 4.66 -2.20
N LEU A 50 5.00 5.02 -1.06
CA LEU A 50 4.38 6.34 -0.85
C LEU A 50 5.38 7.50 -0.87
N ALA A 51 6.64 7.24 -0.49
CA ALA A 51 7.71 8.23 -0.46
C ALA A 51 8.46 8.35 -1.80
N ARG A 52 8.05 7.62 -2.84
CA ARG A 52 8.66 7.75 -4.16
C ARG A 52 8.44 9.16 -4.72
N PRO A 53 9.42 9.71 -5.45
CA PRO A 53 9.21 10.96 -6.17
C PRO A 53 8.15 10.77 -7.26
N GLU A 54 7.28 11.76 -7.41
CA GLU A 54 6.20 11.78 -8.39
C GLU A 54 6.46 12.86 -9.45
N GLU A 55 6.29 12.51 -10.73
CA GLU A 55 6.32 13.47 -11.82
C GLU A 55 4.94 14.08 -12.05
N LYS A 56 4.89 15.37 -12.44
CA LYS A 56 3.63 16.10 -12.67
C LYS A 56 3.49 16.49 -14.14
N LEU A 57 2.41 16.07 -14.78
CA LEU A 57 2.10 16.39 -16.18
C LEU A 57 0.61 16.66 -16.37
N ALA A 58 0.23 17.82 -16.90
CA ALA A 58 -1.16 18.19 -17.18
C ALA A 58 -2.13 17.97 -15.99
N GLY A 59 -1.66 18.22 -14.76
CA GLY A 59 -2.45 18.01 -13.53
C GLY A 59 -2.47 16.56 -13.02
N MET A 60 -1.84 15.62 -13.72
CA MET A 60 -1.68 14.23 -13.30
C MET A 60 -0.36 14.01 -12.53
N ARG A 61 -0.35 13.02 -11.63
CA ARG A 61 0.83 12.54 -10.90
C ARG A 61 1.18 11.13 -11.36
N ILE A 62 2.39 10.93 -11.83
CA ILE A 62 2.84 9.70 -12.51
C ILE A 62 4.07 9.14 -11.80
N ASP A 63 4.09 7.83 -11.54
CA ASP A 63 5.32 7.10 -11.21
C ASP A 63 5.99 6.70 -12.53
N GLY A 64 7.06 7.42 -12.90
CA GLY A 64 7.78 7.21 -14.16
C GLY A 64 8.45 5.85 -14.29
N LYS A 65 8.63 5.09 -13.20
CA LYS A 65 9.18 3.72 -13.26
C LYS A 65 8.12 2.68 -13.59
N CYS A 66 6.86 2.96 -13.24
CA CYS A 66 5.77 2.01 -13.38
C CYS A 66 4.78 2.39 -14.50
N ASN A 67 4.92 3.57 -15.14
CA ASN A 67 3.97 4.11 -16.12
C ASN A 67 2.52 4.08 -15.61
N THR A 68 2.35 4.25 -14.29
CA THR A 68 1.04 4.23 -13.62
C THR A 68 0.78 5.55 -12.93
N ARG A 69 -0.50 5.82 -12.67
CA ARG A 69 -0.91 6.95 -11.83
C ARG A 69 -0.53 6.66 -10.38
N SER A 70 0.11 7.63 -9.72
CA SER A 70 0.56 7.49 -8.34
C SER A 70 -0.61 7.49 -7.31
N ARG A 71 -1.72 8.17 -7.63
CA ARG A 71 -2.89 8.33 -6.74
C ARG A 71 -4.23 8.14 -7.46
#